data_AF-B5JUN6-F1
#
_entry.id   AF-B5JUN6-F1
#
_cell.length_a   1.000
_cell.length_b   1.000
_cell.length_c   1.000
_cell.angle_alpha   90.00
_cell.angle_beta   90.00
_cell.angle_gamma   90.00
#
_symmetry.space_group_name_H-M   'P 1'
#
loop_
_entity.id
_entity.type
_entity.pdbx_description
1 polymer ?
#
loop_
_entity_poly.entity_id
_entity_poly.type
_entity_poly.pdbx_seq_one_letter_code
_entity_poly.pdbx_strand_id
1 'polypeptide(L)' 'MRDVTEFERFWAVGSGAEFALGAMHALYERLDDAEAIARAGVEAGAEFNTASGLPVTSRVMEEDS' A
#
# COMPACT_ATOMS: atom_id res chain seq x y z
N MET A 1 4.36 24.19 -7.39
CA MET A 1 5.59 23.38 -7.24
C MET A 1 5.15 21.93 -7.35
N ARG A 2 5.82 21.11 -8.16
CA ARG A 2 5.53 19.67 -8.25
C ARG A 2 6.64 18.97 -7.52
N ASP A 3 6.34 18.45 -6.34
CA ASP A 3 7.29 17.63 -5.58
C ASP A 3 7.21 16.20 -6.11
N VAL A 4 8.37 15.65 -6.44
CA VAL A 4 8.53 14.27 -6.88
C VAL A 4 9.32 13.56 -5.79
N THR A 5 8.80 12.45 -5.29
CA THR A 5 9.45 11.62 -4.28
C THR A 5 9.58 10.21 -4.81
N GLU A 6 10.79 9.69 -4.79
CA GLU A 6 11.09 8.29 -5.07
C GLU A 6 10.95 7.49 -3.77
N PHE A 7 10.32 6.31 -3.85
CA PHE A 7 10.09 5.44 -2.71
C PHE A 7 10.88 4.14 -2.90
N GLU A 8 11.76 3.83 -1.95
CA GLU A 8 12.61 2.64 -2.03
C GLU A 8 11.86 1.33 -1.78
N ARG A 9 10.66 1.37 -1.16
CA ARG A 9 9.92 0.17 -0.72
C ARG A 9 8.41 0.25 -0.91
N PHE A 10 7.74 1.13 -0.16
CA PHE A 10 6.29 1.30 -0.24
C PHE A 10 5.87 2.66 0.32
N TRP A 11 4.69 3.12 -0.09
CA TRP A 11 4.07 4.34 0.41
C TRP A 11 2.55 4.25 0.36
N ALA A 12 1.85 5.06 1.16
CA ALA A 12 0.40 5.20 1.11
C ALA A 12 -0.02 6.66 1.27
N VAL A 13 -1.16 7.01 0.68
CA VAL A 13 -1.75 8.35 0.76
C VAL A 13 -3.26 8.23 1.02
N GLY A 14 -3.84 9.22 1.70
CA GLY A 14 -5.25 9.25 2.09
C GLY A 14 -5.46 9.02 3.58
N SER A 15 -6.71 9.06 4.04
CA SER A 15 -7.08 8.97 5.46
C SER A 15 -6.78 7.60 6.10
N GLY A 16 -6.62 6.54 5.29
CA GLY A 16 -6.22 5.21 5.76
C GLY A 16 -4.71 4.94 5.74
N ALA A 17 -3.88 5.95 5.43
CA ALA A 17 -2.45 5.75 5.15
C ALA A 17 -1.67 5.19 6.35
N GLU A 18 -1.99 5.57 7.58
CA GLU A 18 -1.30 5.06 8.77
C GLU A 18 -1.51 3.55 8.97
N PHE A 19 -2.73 3.06 8.76
CA PHE A 19 -3.06 1.65 8.82
C PHE A 19 -2.39 0.88 7.68
N ALA A 20 -2.41 1.46 6.48
CA ALA A 20 -1.79 0.86 5.31
C ALA A 20 -0.27 0.72 5.48
N LEU A 21 0.42 1.78 5.93
CA LEU A 21 1.86 1.76 6.17
C LEU A 21 2.25 0.74 7.25
N GLY A 22 1.46 0.64 8.34
CA GLY A 22 1.69 -0.34 9.39
C GLY A 22 1.57 -1.78 8.88
N ALA A 23 0.51 -2.08 8.12
CA ALA A 23 0.30 -3.41 7.53
C ALA A 23 1.38 -3.77 6.51
N MET A 24 1.73 -2.84 5.61
CA MET A 24 2.80 -3.06 4.62
C MET A 24 4.16 -3.28 5.31
N HIS A 25 4.47 -2.50 6.35
CA HIS A 25 5.71 -2.68 7.12
C HIS A 25 5.81 -4.07 7.76
N ALA A 26 4.73 -4.55 8.37
CA ALA A 26 4.71 -5.85 9.04
C ALA A 26 4.83 -7.05 8.07
N LEU A 27 4.54 -6.85 6.79
CA LEU A 27 4.50 -7.89 5.77
C LEU A 27 5.63 -7.83 4.74
N TYR A 28 6.32 -6.69 4.63
CA TYR A 28 7.34 -6.46 3.61
C TYR A 28 8.43 -7.54 3.59
N GLU A 29 8.97 -7.92 4.75
CA GLU A 29 10.02 -8.95 4.85
C GLU A 29 9.46 -10.40 4.80
N ARG A 30 8.14 -10.56 4.67
CA ARG A 30 7.45 -11.85 4.75
C ARG A 30 6.76 -12.25 3.46
N LEU A 31 6.58 -11.32 2.52
CA LEU A 31 5.90 -11.53 1.26
C LEU A 31 6.82 -11.11 0.13
N ASP A 32 7.00 -11.98 -0.85
CA ASP A 32 7.83 -11.69 -2.04
C ASP A 32 7.02 -11.01 -3.17
N ASP A 33 5.71 -10.80 -2.97
CA ASP A 33 4.80 -10.23 -3.96
C ASP A 33 4.39 -8.80 -3.58
N ALA A 34 4.75 -7.85 -4.45
CA ALA A 34 4.41 -6.44 -4.29
C ALA A 34 2.88 -6.21 -4.26
N GLU A 35 2.10 -6.99 -5.02
CA GLU A 35 0.65 -6.86 -5.03
C GLU A 35 0.04 -7.24 -3.68
N ALA A 36 0.49 -8.36 -3.11
CA ALA A 36 0.03 -8.83 -1.82
C ALA A 36 0.33 -7.82 -0.70
N ILE A 37 1.53 -7.21 -0.72
CA ILE A 37 1.89 -6.15 0.25
C ILE A 37 0.96 -4.94 0.08
N ALA A 38 0.79 -4.44 -1.14
CA ALA A 38 -0.06 -3.29 -1.41
C ALA A 38 -1.53 -3.55 -1.03
N ARG A 39 -2.06 -4.73 -1.36
CA ARG A 39 -3.44 -5.11 -1.05
C ARG A 39 -3.67 -5.21 0.45
N ALA A 40 -2.75 -5.80 1.22
CA ALA A 40 -2.85 -5.86 2.67
C ALA A 40 -2.86 -4.46 3.31
N GLY A 41 -2.11 -3.51 2.75
CA GLY A 41 -2.17 -2.11 3.15
C GLY A 41 -3.56 -1.50 2.95
N VAL A 42 -4.15 -1.67 1.77
CA VAL A 42 -5.49 -1.15 1.46
C VAL A 42 -6.57 -1.81 2.32
N GLU A 43 -6.48 -3.13 2.54
CA GLU A 43 -7.41 -3.88 3.39
C GLU A 43 -7.37 -3.38 4.84
N ALA A 44 -6.18 -3.15 5.41
CA ALA A 44 -6.06 -2.57 6.75
C ALA A 44 -6.66 -1.16 6.82
N GLY A 45 -6.45 -0.34 5.78
CA GLY A 45 -7.10 0.96 5.67
C GLY A 45 -8.63 0.86 5.62
N ALA A 46 -9.18 -0.05 4.82
CA ALA A 46 -10.62 -0.26 4.71
C ALA A 46 -11.26 -0.80 6.00
N GLU A 47 -10.53 -1.62 6.76
CA GLU A 47 -11.01 -2.19 8.02
C GLU A 47 -11.08 -1.14 9.15
N PHE A 48 -10.05 -0.28 9.27
CA PHE A 48 -9.88 0.58 10.43
C PHE A 48 -10.15 2.07 10.20
N ASN A 49 -10.24 2.53 8.95
CA ASN A 49 -10.58 3.92 8.62
C ASN A 49 -11.98 4.01 8.00
N THR A 50 -12.89 4.72 8.66
CA THR A 50 -14.30 4.86 8.23
C THR A 50 -14.48 5.60 6.91
N ALA A 51 -13.47 6.32 6.44
CA ALA A 51 -13.45 7.00 5.14
C ALA A 51 -12.85 6.13 4.02
N SER A 52 -12.54 4.86 4.30
CA SER A 52 -12.04 3.88 3.34
C SER A 52 -12.95 2.65 3.32
N GLY A 53 -12.96 1.92 2.21
CA GLY A 53 -13.84 0.76 2.06
C GLY A 53 -13.46 -0.12 0.87
N LEU A 54 -13.99 -1.33 0.88
CA LEU A 54 -13.85 -2.32 -0.18
C LEU A 54 -14.87 -2.08 -1.30
N PRO A 55 -14.64 -2.56 -2.54
CA PRO A 55 -13.58 -3.49 -2.98
C PRO A 55 -12.22 -2.82 -3.29
N VAL A 56 -11.13 -3.60 -3.23
CA VAL A 56 -9.79 -3.16 -3.66
C VAL A 56 -9.63 -3.35 -5.18
N THR A 57 -9.02 -2.36 -5.84
CA THR A 57 -8.51 -2.48 -7.21
C THR A 57 -7.00 -2.39 -7.18
N SER A 58 -6.29 -3.38 -7.73
CA SER A 58 -4.84 -3.46 -7.81
C SER A 58 -4.37 -3.58 -9.26
N ARG A 59 -3.14 -3.13 -9.54
CA ARG A 59 -2.40 -3.39 -10.78
C ARG A 59 -0.93 -3.63 -10.46
N VAL A 60 -0.32 -4.58 -11.14
CA VAL A 60 1.10 -4.90 -11.09
C VAL A 60 1.72 -4.62 -12.45
N MET A 61 2.93 -4.10 -12.44
CA MET A 61 3.78 -3.95 -13.62
C MET A 61 5.09 -4.66 -13.34
N GLU A 62 5.69 -5.26 -14.36
CA GLU A 62 7.06 -5.79 -14.26
C GLU A 62 8.03 -4.61 -14.38
N GLU A 63 9.10 -4.65 -13.60
CA GLU A 63 10.18 -3.66 -13.73
C GLU A 63 10.98 -3.97 -15.00
N ASP A 64 11.01 -3.02 -15.94
CA ASP A 64 11.86 -3.12 -17.13
C ASP A 64 13.34 -3.11 -16.69
N SER A 65 14.04 -4.22 -16.95
CA SER A 65 15.47 -4.40 -16.62
C SER A 65 16.42 -3.70 -17.58
#